data_AF-I6YXC9-F1
#
_entry.id   AF-I6YXC9-F1
#
_cell.length_a   1.000
_cell.length_b   1.000
_cell.length_c   1.000
_cell.angle_alpha   90.00
_cell.angle_beta   90.00
_cell.angle_gamma   90.00
#
_symmetry.space_group_name_H-M   'P 1'
#
loop_
_entity.id
_entity.type
_entity.pdbx_description
1 polymer ?
#
loop_
_entity_poly.entity_id
_entity_poly.type
_entity_poly.pdbx_seq_one_letter_code
_entity_poly.pdbx_strand_id
1 'polypeptide(L)'
;MDKVRSVLYGIGAALASWAVMIAADAFDEKVLDKSSLIGGIAYFAVPAIMLVVYIIHCNKRNPAASGLALWHTGFIGAFVPVWIYVYDSVNYNRFFVEQVKRGSFIDLNGLELMFYGITALAAFTAACGIYQLIRIGLSKRVTRSAR
;
A
#
# COMPACT_ATOMS: atom_id res chain seq x y z
N MET A 1 -17.19 4.32 14.40
CA MET A 1 -16.23 5.24 13.75
C MET A 1 -17.04 6.14 12.84
N ASP A 2 -16.89 7.44 12.93
CA ASP A 2 -17.55 8.37 12.02
C ASP A 2 -17.08 8.14 10.57
N LYS A 3 -17.97 8.37 9.62
CA LYS A 3 -17.74 8.10 8.20
C LYS A 3 -16.53 8.88 7.68
N VAL A 4 -16.40 10.15 8.09
CA VAL A 4 -15.31 11.04 7.68
C VAL A 4 -13.96 10.53 8.21
N ARG A 5 -13.84 10.22 9.50
CA ARG A 5 -12.60 9.66 10.07
C ARG A 5 -12.18 8.35 9.42
N SER A 6 -13.14 7.51 9.01
CA SER A 6 -12.84 6.27 8.29
C SER A 6 -12.12 6.55 6.97
N VAL A 7 -12.62 7.51 6.19
CA VAL A 7 -11.99 7.95 4.94
C VAL A 7 -10.61 8.57 5.21
N LEU A 8 -10.51 9.47 6.20
CA LEU A 8 -9.24 10.13 6.55
C LEU A 8 -8.15 9.15 6.97
N TYR A 9 -8.51 8.10 7.71
CA TYR A 9 -7.56 7.04 8.06
C TYR A 9 -7.11 6.22 6.85
N GLY A 10 -7.99 6.01 5.88
CA GLY A 10 -7.61 5.38 4.61
C GLY A 10 -6.63 6.25 3.83
N ILE A 11 -6.92 7.55 3.70
CA ILE A 11 -6.04 8.53 3.05
C ILE A 11 -4.67 8.57 3.73
N GLY A 12 -4.64 8.72 5.05
CA GLY A 12 -3.40 8.79 5.82
C GLY A 12 -2.54 7.53 5.66
N ALA A 13 -3.16 6.35 5.63
CA ALA A 13 -2.47 5.08 5.38
C ALA A 13 -1.85 5.01 3.97
N ALA A 14 -2.56 5.49 2.95
CA ALA A 14 -2.03 5.53 1.58
C ALA A 14 -0.83 6.47 1.47
N LEU A 15 -0.94 7.68 2.02
CA LEU A 15 0.15 8.66 2.00
C LEU A 15 1.38 8.18 2.80
N ALA A 16 1.16 7.54 3.95
CA ALA A 16 2.24 6.94 4.73
C ALA A 16 2.95 5.80 3.97
N SER A 17 2.19 4.95 3.26
CA SER A 17 2.74 3.88 2.43
C SER A 17 3.64 4.46 1.33
N TRP A 18 3.17 5.49 0.63
CA TRP A 18 3.96 6.19 -0.39
C TRP A 18 5.21 6.85 0.18
N ALA A 19 5.10 7.52 1.33
CA ALA A 19 6.24 8.16 1.97
C ALA A 19 7.37 7.17 2.29
N VAL A 20 7.03 5.98 2.81
CA VAL A 20 8.02 4.93 3.09
C VAL A 20 8.66 4.39 1.81
N MET A 21 7.86 4.10 0.78
CA MET A 21 8.39 3.57 -0.49
C MET A 21 9.31 4.57 -1.19
N ILE A 22 8.94 5.85 -1.23
CA ILE A 22 9.76 6.89 -1.85
C ILE A 22 11.03 7.17 -1.02
N ALA A 23 10.94 7.13 0.32
CA ALA A 23 12.11 7.28 1.16
C ALA A 23 13.11 6.12 0.98
N ALA A 24 12.59 4.89 0.81
CA ALA A 24 13.40 3.71 0.52
C ALA A 24 14.13 3.83 -0.82
N ASP A 25 13.42 4.26 -1.87
CA ASP A 25 13.98 4.55 -3.19
C ASP A 25 15.07 5.65 -3.12
N ALA A 26 14.76 6.77 -2.45
CA ALA A 26 15.72 7.85 -2.26
C ALA A 26 16.98 7.40 -1.51
N PHE A 27 16.87 6.47 -0.57
CA PHE A 27 18.02 5.93 0.16
C PHE A 27 18.88 5.02 -0.73
N ASP A 28 18.25 4.18 -1.54
CA ASP A 28 18.93 3.38 -2.55
C ASP A 28 19.73 4.27 -3.51
N GLU A 29 19.10 5.32 -4.03
CA GLU A 29 19.70 6.22 -5.01
C GLU A 29 20.76 7.15 -4.45
N LYS A 30 20.50 7.79 -3.30
CA LYS A 30 21.37 8.86 -2.77
C LYS A 30 22.39 8.37 -1.73
N VAL A 31 22.19 7.21 -1.12
CA VAL A 31 23.06 6.71 -0.04
C VAL A 31 23.78 5.42 -0.42
N LEU A 32 23.06 4.45 -0.98
CA LEU A 32 23.65 3.14 -1.29
C LEU A 32 24.22 3.04 -2.70
N ASP A 33 23.90 3.97 -3.59
CA ASP A 33 24.20 3.93 -5.02
C ASP A 33 23.78 2.57 -5.64
N LYS A 34 22.59 2.11 -5.24
CA LYS A 34 21.97 0.87 -5.73
C LYS A 34 20.67 1.20 -6.43
N SER A 35 20.29 0.37 -7.38
CA SER A 35 19.03 0.54 -8.11
C SER A 35 17.80 0.24 -7.26
N SER A 36 17.84 -0.76 -6.36
CA SER A 36 16.58 -1.32 -5.83
C SER A 36 16.65 -2.21 -4.58
N LEU A 37 17.71 -2.12 -3.80
CA LEU A 37 17.87 -3.00 -2.65
C LEU A 37 16.81 -2.73 -1.57
N ILE A 38 16.80 -1.52 -1.03
CA ILE A 38 15.90 -1.10 0.05
C ILE A 38 14.50 -0.78 -0.50
N GLY A 39 14.41 -0.19 -1.68
CA GLY A 39 13.16 0.04 -2.41
C GLY A 39 12.40 -1.25 -2.67
N GLY A 40 13.09 -2.30 -3.16
CA GLY A 40 12.52 -3.63 -3.35
C GLY A 40 12.07 -4.28 -2.04
N ILE A 41 12.84 -4.16 -0.95
CA ILE A 41 12.43 -4.67 0.36
C ILE A 41 11.19 -3.93 0.88
N ALA A 42 11.20 -2.59 0.80
CA ALA A 42 10.09 -1.75 1.25
C ALA A 42 8.80 -2.07 0.48
N TYR A 43 8.92 -2.35 -0.82
CA TYR A 43 7.79 -2.76 -1.65
C TYR A 43 7.07 -4.02 -1.13
N PHE A 44 7.79 -5.05 -0.68
CA PHE A 44 7.16 -6.24 -0.09
C PHE A 44 6.74 -6.03 1.36
N ALA A 45 7.52 -5.26 2.14
CA ALA A 45 7.27 -5.05 3.55
C ALA A 45 6.04 -4.16 3.82
N VAL A 46 5.85 -3.08 3.04
CA VAL A 46 4.78 -2.10 3.27
C VAL A 46 3.38 -2.73 3.19
N PRO A 47 3.01 -3.52 2.15
CA PRO A 47 1.72 -4.21 2.10
C PRO A 47 1.49 -5.15 3.29
N ALA A 48 2.53 -5.86 3.73
CA ALA A 48 2.45 -6.77 4.87
C ALA A 48 2.22 -6.01 6.19
N ILE A 49 2.96 -4.93 6.42
CA ILE A 49 2.78 -4.05 7.59
C ILE A 49 1.36 -3.44 7.56
N MET A 50 0.92 -2.96 6.40
CA MET A 50 -0.41 -2.42 6.20
C MET A 50 -1.51 -3.45 6.51
N LEU A 51 -1.33 -4.70 6.10
CA LEU A 51 -2.24 -5.78 6.45
C LEU A 51 -2.28 -6.02 7.96
N VAL A 52 -1.14 -6.04 8.64
CA VAL A 52 -1.09 -6.17 10.10
C VAL A 52 -1.83 -5.02 10.79
N VAL A 53 -1.59 -3.78 10.38
CA VAL A 53 -2.30 -2.60 10.90
C VAL A 53 -3.80 -2.72 10.66
N TYR A 54 -4.21 -3.16 9.47
CA TYR A 54 -5.59 -3.38 9.11
C TYR A 54 -6.27 -4.45 9.98
N ILE A 55 -5.60 -5.58 10.23
CA ILE A 55 -6.09 -6.66 11.10
C ILE A 55 -6.24 -6.15 12.54
N ILE A 56 -5.23 -5.46 13.08
CA ILE A 56 -5.27 -4.88 14.43
C ILE A 56 -6.45 -3.91 14.54
N HIS A 57 -6.64 -3.05 13.54
CA HIS A 57 -7.76 -2.13 13.49
C HIS A 57 -9.10 -2.86 13.49
N CYS A 58 -9.26 -3.88 12.65
CA CYS A 58 -10.48 -4.69 12.56
C CYS A 58 -10.82 -5.39 13.88
N ASN A 59 -9.82 -5.94 14.57
CA ASN A 59 -10.00 -6.64 15.83
C ASN A 59 -10.32 -5.68 16.99
N LYS A 60 -9.61 -4.54 17.09
CA LYS A 60 -9.79 -3.60 18.21
C LYS A 60 -11.05 -2.74 18.09
N ARG A 61 -11.39 -2.29 16.89
CA ARG A 61 -12.47 -1.32 16.66
C ARG A 61 -13.77 -1.97 16.21
N ASN A 62 -13.72 -3.24 15.80
CA ASN A 62 -14.84 -3.99 15.20
C ASN A 62 -15.69 -3.11 14.25
N PRO A 63 -15.06 -2.45 13.26
CA PRO A 63 -15.77 -1.52 12.39
C PRO A 63 -16.85 -2.25 11.59
N ALA A 64 -18.00 -1.58 11.43
CA ALA A 64 -19.04 -2.04 10.52
C ALA A 64 -18.52 -2.14 9.08
N ALA A 65 -19.13 -3.01 8.27
CA ALA A 65 -18.74 -3.20 6.87
C ALA A 65 -18.70 -1.89 6.06
N SER A 66 -19.64 -0.97 6.32
CA SER A 66 -19.66 0.36 5.70
C SER A 66 -18.47 1.23 6.10
N GLY A 67 -17.99 1.14 7.34
CA GLY A 67 -16.78 1.84 7.78
C GLY A 67 -15.51 1.29 7.14
N LEU A 68 -15.43 -0.03 6.95
CA LEU A 68 -14.34 -0.68 6.22
C LEU A 68 -14.32 -0.33 4.74
N ALA A 69 -15.50 -0.26 4.11
CA ALA A 69 -15.64 0.16 2.73
C ALA A 69 -15.15 1.62 2.56
N LEU A 70 -15.60 2.53 3.42
CA LEU A 70 -15.16 3.93 3.41
C LEU A 70 -13.65 4.09 3.64
N TRP A 71 -13.07 3.27 4.52
CA TRP A 71 -11.62 3.24 4.71
C TRP A 71 -10.90 2.83 3.42
N HIS A 72 -11.35 1.77 2.74
CA HIS A 72 -10.77 1.35 1.45
C HIS A 72 -10.94 2.41 0.37
N THR A 73 -12.11 3.06 0.30
CA THR A 73 -12.36 4.15 -0.64
C THR A 73 -11.38 5.30 -0.41
N GLY A 74 -11.15 5.69 0.85
CA GLY A 74 -10.14 6.70 1.19
C GLY A 74 -8.72 6.27 0.82
N PHE A 75 -8.36 5.01 1.08
CA PHE A 75 -7.07 4.45 0.74
C PHE A 75 -6.82 4.46 -0.79
N ILE A 76 -7.71 3.84 -1.57
CA ILE A 76 -7.61 3.79 -3.03
C ILE A 76 -7.65 5.20 -3.63
N GLY A 77 -8.56 6.04 -3.13
CA GLY A 77 -8.76 7.42 -3.60
C GLY A 77 -7.55 8.33 -3.38
N ALA A 78 -6.67 8.02 -2.43
CA ALA A 78 -5.39 8.72 -2.26
C ALA A 78 -4.22 7.99 -2.94
N PHE A 79 -4.21 6.65 -2.89
CA PHE A 79 -3.11 5.85 -3.40
C PHE A 79 -2.97 5.95 -4.93
N VAL A 80 -4.09 5.87 -5.66
CA VAL A 80 -4.08 5.87 -7.13
C VAL A 80 -3.65 7.22 -7.72
N PRO A 81 -4.14 8.39 -7.24
CA PRO A 81 -3.64 9.67 -7.74
C PRO A 81 -2.15 9.88 -7.52
N VAL A 82 -1.61 9.44 -6.37
CA VAL A 82 -0.16 9.51 -6.11
C VAL A 82 0.60 8.58 -7.05
N TRP A 83 0.09 7.37 -7.29
CA TRP A 83 0.67 6.45 -8.27
C TRP A 83 0.74 7.08 -9.67
N ILE A 84 -0.36 7.69 -10.14
CA ILE A 84 -0.40 8.38 -11.45
C ILE A 84 0.64 9.49 -11.51
N TYR A 85 0.74 10.30 -10.45
CA TYR A 85 1.73 11.38 -10.37
C TYR A 85 3.17 10.85 -10.43
N VAL A 86 3.47 9.79 -9.67
CA VAL A 86 4.80 9.16 -9.67
C VAL A 86 5.11 8.58 -11.05
N TYR A 87 4.16 7.87 -11.65
CA TYR A 87 4.29 7.29 -12.98
C TYR A 87 4.60 8.36 -14.05
N ASP A 88 3.85 9.46 -14.06
CA ASP A 88 4.07 10.58 -14.98
C ASP A 88 5.44 11.23 -14.73
N SER A 89 5.74 11.53 -13.46
CA SER A 89 6.97 12.21 -13.06
C SER A 89 8.21 11.40 -13.43
N VAL A 90 8.19 10.07 -13.25
CA VAL A 90 9.27 9.18 -13.65
C VAL A 90 9.44 9.17 -15.16
N ASN A 91 8.36 9.00 -15.93
CA ASN A 91 8.43 8.93 -17.40
C ASN A 91 8.95 10.22 -18.05
N TYR A 92 8.65 11.38 -17.45
CA TYR A 92 9.09 12.68 -17.94
C TYR A 92 10.39 13.19 -17.29
N ASN A 93 11.08 12.38 -16.48
CA ASN A 93 12.28 12.76 -15.71
C ASN A 93 12.07 14.03 -14.85
N ARG A 94 10.88 14.16 -14.26
CA ARG A 94 10.48 15.26 -13.35
C ARG A 94 10.34 14.80 -11.90
N PHE A 95 10.57 13.51 -11.64
CA PHE A 95 10.50 12.98 -10.29
C PHE A 95 11.64 13.58 -9.46
N PHE A 96 11.30 13.99 -8.23
CA PHE A 96 12.23 14.73 -7.36
C PHE A 96 13.38 13.87 -6.83
N VAL A 97 13.24 12.53 -6.88
CA VAL A 97 14.36 11.61 -6.74
C VAL A 97 14.89 11.31 -8.13
N GLU A 98 16.03 11.89 -8.48
CA GLU A 98 16.71 11.59 -9.75
C GLU A 98 17.00 10.09 -9.83
N GLN A 99 16.53 9.47 -10.91
CA GLN A 99 16.70 8.05 -11.17
C GLN A 99 17.99 7.86 -11.99
N VAL A 100 19.03 7.27 -11.39
CA VAL A 100 20.33 7.11 -12.06
C VAL A 100 20.33 5.87 -12.95
N LYS A 101 20.36 6.03 -14.27
CA LYS A 101 20.43 4.89 -15.18
C LYS A 101 21.76 4.16 -15.04
N ARG A 102 21.74 2.91 -14.55
CA ARG A 102 22.97 2.13 -14.27
C ARG A 102 23.17 0.93 -15.21
N GLY A 103 22.27 0.65 -16.16
CA GLY A 103 22.35 -0.54 -17.02
C GLY A 103 22.06 -0.31 -18.51
N SER A 104 22.62 -1.19 -19.37
CA SER A 104 22.40 -1.24 -20.82
C SER A 104 21.36 -2.29 -21.27
N PHE A 105 20.68 -2.97 -20.32
CA PHE A 105 19.76 -4.08 -20.60
C PHE A 105 18.36 -3.92 -19.97
N ILE A 106 18.17 -4.19 -18.67
CA ILE A 106 16.93 -3.87 -17.93
C ILE A 106 17.29 -2.83 -16.86
N ASP A 107 16.97 -1.58 -17.16
CA ASP A 107 17.06 -0.49 -16.20
C ASP A 107 15.75 -0.44 -15.42
N LEU A 108 15.73 -1.08 -14.25
CA LEU A 108 14.57 -1.07 -13.35
C LEU A 108 14.37 0.30 -12.67
N ASN A 109 15.32 1.21 -12.86
CA ASN A 109 15.29 2.51 -12.22
C ASN A 109 14.11 3.34 -12.70
N GLY A 110 13.27 3.81 -11.77
CA GLY A 110 11.97 4.43 -12.03
C GLY A 110 10.83 3.45 -12.36
N LEU A 111 11.11 2.36 -13.07
CA LEU A 111 10.14 1.29 -13.39
C LEU A 111 9.62 0.57 -12.14
N GLU A 112 10.44 0.50 -11.11
CA GLU A 112 10.09 -0.07 -9.82
C GLU A 112 8.97 0.70 -9.14
N LEU A 113 9.09 2.01 -8.97
CA LEU A 113 8.02 2.85 -8.43
C LEU A 113 6.71 2.73 -9.23
N MET A 114 6.81 2.58 -10.55
CA MET A 114 5.65 2.40 -11.45
C MET A 114 4.96 1.05 -11.23
N PHE A 115 5.71 -0.06 -11.19
CA PHE A 115 5.14 -1.39 -11.02
C PHE A 115 4.79 -1.72 -9.57
N TYR A 116 5.58 -1.24 -8.62
CA TYR A 116 5.43 -1.49 -7.20
C TYR A 116 4.15 -0.86 -6.66
N GLY A 117 3.82 0.36 -7.05
CA GLY A 117 2.59 0.99 -6.56
C GLY A 117 1.33 0.16 -6.86
N ILE A 118 1.10 -0.19 -8.13
CA ILE A 118 -0.15 -0.87 -8.53
C ILE A 118 -0.22 -2.31 -7.99
N THR A 119 0.90 -3.02 -7.97
CA THR A 119 0.96 -4.41 -7.49
C THR A 119 0.87 -4.49 -5.97
N ALA A 120 1.47 -3.55 -5.23
CA ALA A 120 1.31 -3.40 -3.79
C ALA A 120 -0.16 -3.13 -3.42
N LEU A 121 -0.81 -2.22 -4.15
CA LEU A 121 -2.23 -1.93 -3.98
C LEU A 121 -3.10 -3.17 -4.20
N ALA A 122 -2.87 -3.90 -5.30
CA ALA A 122 -3.61 -5.11 -5.62
C ALA A 122 -3.41 -6.21 -4.55
N ALA A 123 -2.15 -6.47 -4.17
CA ALA A 123 -1.81 -7.47 -3.16
C ALA A 123 -2.43 -7.13 -1.79
N PHE A 124 -2.31 -5.88 -1.35
CA PHE A 124 -2.91 -5.43 -0.08
C PHE A 124 -4.44 -5.55 -0.10
N THR A 125 -5.09 -5.13 -1.20
CA THR A 125 -6.55 -5.20 -1.34
C THR A 125 -7.03 -6.65 -1.34
N ALA A 126 -6.34 -7.54 -2.06
CA ALA A 126 -6.64 -8.97 -2.07
C ALA A 126 -6.49 -9.59 -0.67
N ALA A 127 -5.40 -9.27 0.04
CA ALA A 127 -5.16 -9.76 1.39
C ALA A 127 -6.24 -9.29 2.39
N CYS A 128 -6.68 -8.03 2.28
CA CYS A 128 -7.81 -7.51 3.06
C CYS A 128 -9.10 -8.29 2.77
N GLY A 129 -9.39 -8.57 1.49
CA GLY A 129 -10.52 -9.38 1.07
C GLY A 129 -10.49 -10.79 1.66
N ILE A 130 -9.35 -11.47 1.56
CA ILE A 130 -9.15 -12.81 2.15
C ILE A 130 -9.37 -12.79 3.67
N TYR A 131 -8.80 -11.81 4.37
CA TYR A 131 -9.00 -11.67 5.80
C TYR A 131 -10.48 -11.49 6.17
N GLN A 132 -11.24 -10.65 5.44
CA GLN A 132 -12.66 -10.47 5.72
C GLN A 132 -13.48 -11.74 5.45
N LEU A 133 -13.15 -12.50 4.40
CA LEU A 133 -13.80 -13.79 4.11
C LEU A 133 -13.56 -14.79 5.25
N ILE A 134 -12.31 -14.90 5.73
CA ILE A 134 -11.95 -15.77 6.86
C ILE A 134 -12.73 -15.35 8.11
N ARG A 135 -12.75 -14.05 8.42
CA ARG A 135 -13.44 -13.49 9.59
C ARG A 135 -14.95 -13.79 9.58
N ILE A 136 -15.61 -13.61 8.44
CA ILE A 136 -17.03 -13.93 8.27
C ILE A 136 -17.28 -15.43 8.40
N GLY A 137 -16.42 -16.26 7.80
CA GLY A 137 -16.49 -17.72 7.86
C GLY A 137 -16.38 -18.25 9.29
N LEU A 138 -15.44 -17.73 10.07
CA LEU A 138 -15.26 -18.08 11.49
C LEU A 138 -16.47 -17.67 12.34
N SER A 139 -16.99 -16.46 12.14
CA SER A 139 -18.19 -15.99 12.85
C SER A 139 -19.40 -16.89 12.61
N LYS A 140 -19.65 -17.29 11.35
CA LYS A 140 -20.75 -18.21 11.00
C LYS A 140 -20.61 -19.60 11.64
N ARG A 141 -19.37 -20.11 11.81
CA ARG A 141 -19.13 -21.41 12.46
C ARG A 141 -19.47 -21.36 13.95
N VAL A 142 -19.05 -20.31 14.65
CA VAL A 142 -19.32 -20.13 16.09
C VAL A 142 -20.83 -20.06 16.37
N THR A 143 -21.59 -19.32 15.54
CA THR A 143 -23.04 -19.22 15.72
C THR A 143 -23.77 -20.55 15.46
N ARG A 144 -23.25 -21.40 14.58
CA ARG A 144 -23.81 -22.73 14.32
C ARG A 144 -23.51 -23.73 15.43
N SER A 145 -22.37 -23.65 16.10
CA SER A 145 -22.04 -24.53 17.23
C SER A 145 -22.74 -24.16 18.53
N ALA A 146 -23.35 -22.97 18.61
CA ALA A 146 -24.08 -22.47 19.79
C ALA A 146 -25.61 -22.67 19.72
N ARG A 147 -26.11 -23.29 18.64
CA ARG A 147 -27.51 -23.72 18.47
C ARG A 147 -27.58 -25.24 18.52
#